data_AF-E3BNY9-F1
#
_entry.id   AF-E3BNY9-F1
#
_cell.length_a   1.000
_cell.length_b   1.000
_cell.length_c   1.000
_cell.angle_alpha   90.00
_cell.angle_beta   90.00
_cell.angle_gamma   90.00
#
_symmetry.space_group_name_H-M   'P 1'
#
loop_
_entity.id
_entity.type
_entity.pdbx_description
1 polymer ?
#
loop_
_entity_poly.entity_id
_entity_poly.type
_entity_poly.pdbx_seq_one_letter_code
_entity_poly.pdbx_strand_id
1 'polypeptide(L)' 'MENDYKRVQSKEALIALLNSLAQQDTDNWENMSTQDYLQALAAWLESSDAFYDNAKISISHSPSWQLFADAMQAATIYE' A
#
# COMPACT_ATOMS: atom_id res chain seq x y z
N MET A 1 -1.94 -7.60 19.06
CA MET A 1 -0.74 -6.85 18.65
C MET A 1 -1.24 -5.58 18.01
N GLU A 2 -0.96 -4.45 18.65
CA GLU A 2 -1.38 -3.14 18.19
C GLU A 2 -0.54 -2.83 16.94
N ASN A 3 -1.13 -2.98 15.75
CA ASN A 3 -0.49 -2.49 14.52
C ASN A 3 -0.53 -0.96 14.61
N ASP A 4 0.52 -0.39 15.19
CA ASP A 4 0.80 1.03 15.14
C ASP A 4 1.11 1.35 13.68
N TYR A 5 0.07 1.65 12.89
CA TYR A 5 0.19 2.07 11.50
C TYR A 5 0.93 3.41 11.50
N LYS A 6 2.27 3.35 11.54
CA LYS A 6 3.12 4.53 11.37
C LYS A 6 2.67 5.21 10.08
N ARG A 7 2.15 6.43 10.23
CA ARG A 7 1.69 7.23 9.09
C ARG A 7 2.83 7.38 8.10
N VAL A 8 2.62 6.91 6.87
CA VAL A 8 3.52 7.13 5.75
C VAL A 8 3.27 8.53 5.21
N GLN A 9 4.15 9.48 5.51
CA GLN A 9 3.99 10.90 5.16
C GLN A 9 5.06 11.42 4.18
N SER A 10 6.02 10.58 3.77
CA SER A 10 7.07 10.95 2.83
C SER A 10 7.38 9.81 1.85
N LYS A 11 8.06 10.14 0.75
CA LYS A 11 8.51 9.17 -0.24
C LYS A 11 9.48 8.16 0.39
N GLU A 12 10.36 8.61 1.27
CA GLU A 12 11.35 7.78 1.96
C GLU A 12 10.67 6.79 2.91
N ALA A 13 9.62 7.23 3.62
CA ALA A 13 8.81 6.35 4.46
C ALA A 13 8.09 5.28 3.63
N LEU A 14 7.58 5.63 2.44
CA LEU A 14 6.96 4.68 1.52
C LEU A 14 7.99 3.67 0.99
N ILE A 15 9.19 4.13 0.59
CA ILE A 15 10.28 3.25 0.15
C ILE A 15 10.68 2.27 1.27
N ALA A 16 10.81 2.76 2.51
CA ALA A 16 11.14 1.92 3.65
C ALA A 16 10.06 0.84 3.90
N LEU A 17 8.78 1.20 3.80
CA LEU A 17 7.68 0.25 3.92
C LEU A 17 7.74 -0.82 2.82
N LEU A 18 7.88 -0.41 1.55
CA LEU A 18 7.95 -1.33 0.41
C LEU A 18 9.12 -2.32 0.54
N ASN A 19 10.30 -1.84 0.92
CA ASN A 19 11.46 -2.70 1.16
C ASN A 19 11.24 -3.67 2.32
N SER A 20 10.56 -3.23 3.39
CA SER A 20 10.25 -4.11 4.52
C SER A 20 9.29 -5.22 4.10
N LEU A 21 8.26 -4.91 3.30
CA LEU A 21 7.28 -5.85 2.80
C LEU A 21 7.94 -6.87 1.87
N ALA A 22 8.84 -6.43 0.98
CA ALA A 22 9.58 -7.29 0.07
C ALA A 22 10.55 -8.26 0.78
N GLN A 23 10.90 -7.99 2.04
CA GLN A 23 11.76 -8.86 2.86
C GLN A 23 10.96 -9.77 3.80
N GLN A 24 9.64 -9.63 3.86
CA GLN A 24 8.80 -10.52 4.68
C GLN A 24 8.74 -11.91 4.06
N ASP A 25 8.58 -12.91 4.92
CA ASP A 25 8.21 -14.24 4.50
C ASP A 25 6.78 -14.21 3.94
N THR A 26 6.68 -14.32 2.62
CA THR A 26 5.41 -14.24 1.88
C THR A 26 4.71 -15.59 1.76
N ASP A 27 5.22 -16.66 2.35
CA ASP A 27 4.62 -18.01 2.25
C ASP A 27 3.18 -18.08 2.81
N ASN A 28 2.82 -17.13 3.69
CA ASN A 28 1.48 -17.00 4.27
C ASN A 28 0.64 -15.88 3.63
N TRP A 29 1.13 -15.21 2.59
CA TRP A 29 0.33 -14.20 1.90
C TRP A 29 -0.73 -14.89 1.04
N GLU A 30 -2.00 -14.51 1.22
CA GLU A 30 -3.10 -15.05 0.39
C GLU A 30 -2.96 -14.68 -1.09
N ASN A 31 -2.22 -13.60 -1.38
CA ASN A 31 -1.95 -13.10 -2.74
C ASN A 31 -0.69 -13.76 -3.31
N MET A 32 -0.86 -14.95 -3.90
CA MET A 32 0.25 -15.79 -4.36
C MET A 32 0.96 -15.29 -5.63
N SER A 33 0.39 -14.31 -6.34
CA SER A 33 1.00 -13.69 -7.52
C SER A 33 0.95 -12.16 -7.48
N THR A 34 1.84 -11.50 -8.25
CA THR A 34 1.81 -10.04 -8.43
C THR A 34 0.44 -9.56 -8.94
N GLN A 35 -0.22 -10.34 -9.80
CA GLN A 35 -1.55 -9.99 -10.30
C GLN A 35 -2.59 -10.03 -9.18
N ASP A 36 -2.60 -11.08 -8.36
CA ASP A 36 -3.53 -11.21 -7.23
C ASP A 36 -3.30 -10.08 -6.21
N TYR A 37 -2.03 -9.73 -5.95
CA TYR A 37 -1.66 -8.63 -5.08
C TYR A 37 -2.22 -7.29 -5.58
N LEU A 38 -2.08 -6.99 -6.88
CA LEU A 38 -2.61 -5.76 -7.48
C LEU A 38 -4.14 -5.70 -7.43
N GLN A 39 -4.81 -6.83 -7.68
CA GLN A 39 -6.27 -6.93 -7.59
C GLN A 39 -6.76 -6.71 -6.16
N ALA A 40 -6.11 -7.33 -5.18
CA ALA A 40 -6.43 -7.16 -3.77
C ALA A 40 -6.19 -5.70 -3.31
N LEU A 41 -5.09 -5.07 -3.75
CA LEU A 41 -4.80 -3.66 -3.46
C LEU A 41 -5.87 -2.73 -4.04
N ALA A 42 -6.32 -2.97 -5.28
CA ALA A 42 -7.39 -2.20 -5.89
C ALA A 42 -8.72 -2.34 -5.13
N ALA A 43 -9.11 -3.58 -4.79
CA ALA A 43 -10.32 -3.86 -4.01
C ALA A 43 -10.28 -3.24 -2.60
N TRP A 44 -9.09 -3.22 -1.97
CA TRP A 44 -8.91 -2.53 -0.70
C TRP A 44 -9.05 -1.02 -0.84
N LEU A 45 -8.42 -0.40 -1.84
CA LEU A 45 -8.53 1.05 -2.09
C LEU A 45 -9.98 1.48 -2.29
N GLU A 46 -10.77 0.71 -3.05
CA GLU A 46 -12.20 0.96 -3.29
C GLU A 46 -13.03 0.99 -2.00
N SER A 47 -12.65 0.20 -0.99
CA SER A 47 -13.36 0.11 0.30
C SER A 47 -12.69 0.88 1.44
N SER A 48 -11.52 1.49 1.19
CA SER A 48 -10.65 2.02 2.23
C SER A 48 -11.24 3.22 2.98
N ASP A 49 -12.01 4.08 2.31
CA ASP A 49 -12.66 5.25 2.94
C ASP A 49 -13.53 4.82 4.14
N ALA A 50 -14.33 3.76 3.98
CA ALA A 50 -15.17 3.22 5.04
C ALA A 50 -14.36 2.69 6.24
N PHE A 51 -13.18 2.13 5.99
CA PHE A 51 -12.28 1.70 7.07
C PHE A 51 -11.80 2.89 7.89
N TYR A 52 -11.32 3.95 7.25
CA TYR A 52 -10.80 5.13 7.94
C TYR A 52 -11.89 5.92 8.67
N ASP A 53 -13.08 6.01 8.08
CA ASP A 53 -14.26 6.60 8.71
C ASP A 53 -14.65 5.85 9.99
N ASN A 54 -14.74 4.51 9.91
CA ASN A 54 -15.05 3.67 11.07
C ASN A 54 -13.96 3.76 12.15
N ALA A 55 -12.69 3.85 11.75
CA ALA A 55 -11.56 3.99 12.66
C ALA A 55 -11.40 5.41 13.24
N LYS A 56 -12.19 6.39 12.77
CA LYS A 56 -12.05 7.82 13.10
C LYS A 56 -10.64 8.37 12.86
N ILE A 57 -9.95 7.82 11.85
CA ILE A 57 -8.61 8.25 11.48
C ILE A 57 -8.74 9.33 10.42
N SER A 58 -8.31 10.55 10.74
CA SER A 58 -8.21 11.60 9.72
C SER A 58 -7.10 11.27 8.74
N ILE A 59 -7.46 11.11 7.46
CA ILE A 59 -6.51 10.96 6.37
C ILE A 59 -6.33 12.33 5.71
N SER A 60 -5.08 12.75 5.51
CA SER A 60 -4.80 13.86 4.61
C SER A 60 -4.60 13.27 3.22
N HIS A 61 -5.44 13.64 2.24
CA HIS A 61 -5.29 13.21 0.84
C HIS A 61 -4.11 13.93 0.14
N SER A 62 -3.02 14.19 0.87
CA SER A 62 -1.83 14.91 0.39
C SER A 62 -0.76 14.08 -0.33
N PRO A 63 -0.89 12.78 -0.65
CA PRO A 63 -0.05 12.17 -1.67
C PRO A 63 -0.67 12.35 -3.07
N SER A 64 0.17 12.62 -4.08
CA SER A 64 -0.28 12.66 -5.47
C SER A 64 -0.65 11.25 -5.93
N TRP A 65 -1.95 10.97 -6.13
CA TRP A 65 -2.43 9.72 -6.74
C TRP A 65 -1.77 9.43 -8.08
N GLN A 66 -1.47 10.48 -8.85
CA GLN A 66 -0.76 10.34 -10.11
C GLN A 66 0.65 9.82 -9.90
N LEU A 67 1.40 10.35 -8.92
CA LEU A 67 2.75 9.86 -8.63
C LEU A 67 2.74 8.39 -8.19
N PHE A 68 1.73 7.98 -7.42
CA PHE A 68 1.56 6.58 -7.02
C PHE A 68 1.26 5.68 -8.22
N ALA A 69 0.34 6.11 -9.10
CA ALA A 69 0.02 5.38 -10.33
C ALA A 69 1.22 5.28 -11.29
N ASP A 70 2.01 6.35 -11.43
CA ASP A 70 3.21 6.36 -12.27
C ASP A 70 4.27 5.38 -11.74
N ALA A 71 4.48 5.35 -10.42
CA ALA A 71 5.42 4.42 -9.77
C ALA A 71 5.00 2.96 -9.95
N MET A 72 3.71 2.65 -9.78
CA MET A 72 3.18 1.29 -9.99
C MET A 72 3.36 0.84 -11.44
N GLN A 73 3.05 1.70 -12.41
CA GLN A 73 3.22 1.38 -13.83
C GLN A 73 4.71 1.21 -14.18
N ALA A 74 5.59 2.08 -13.69
CA ALA A 74 7.02 1.97 -13.93
C ALA A 74 7.61 0.64 -13.41
N ALA A 75 7.16 0.17 -12.24
CA ALA A 75 7.59 -1.10 -11.65
C ALA A 75 7.16 -2.35 -12.46
N THR A 76 6.20 -2.22 -13.38
CA THR A 76 5.86 -3.32 -14.31
C THR A 76 6.85 -3.45 -15.48
N ILE A 77 7.68 -2.42 -15.70
CA ILE A 77 8.58 -2.30 -16.85
C ILE A 77 10.04 -2.45 -16.41
N TYR A 78 10.39 -1.86 -15.27
CA TYR A 78 11.75 -1.82 -14.74
C TYR A 78 11.83 -2.73 -13.51
N GLU A 79 12.67 -3.78 -13.61
CA GLU A 79 13.00 -4.72 -12.53
C GLU A 79 13.72 -4.04 -11.36
#